data_AF-A0A197ZW57-F1
#
_entry.id   AF-A0A197ZW57-F1
#
_cell.length_a   1.000
_cell.length_b   1.000
_cell.length_c   1.000
_cell.angle_alpha   90.00
_cell.angle_beta   90.00
_cell.angle_gamma   90.00
#
_symmetry.space_group_name_H-M   'P 1'
#
loop_
_entity.id
_entity.type
_entity.pdbx_description
1 polymer ?
#
loop_
_entity_poly.entity_id
_entity_poly.type
_entity_poly.pdbx_seq_one_letter_code
_entity_poly.pdbx_strand_id
1 'polypeptide(L)'
;MIIGMIISAVALGVVVALLPSKKKGRVRKTKVKSSSTKVQRPHSSTQNRSDQEILSSSLDSLSGAEFERLLALYFRDKGYEVKEVGIGGKDGGVDLVIIDQRGEKTAVQAKCYANHNTVGVQTVRELVGAKRNHDCILSLLVTTSDLTEPAKKEAEQFKVDYWHGALVEQKLKSWEKWQPTNKKKKAQAVKDTVQNEVQRSQAQVSATKEAICTCGSPMVTRKGREGKPFLGCSTFPKCRQTRSV
;
A
#
# COMPACT_ATOMS: atom_id res chain seq x y z
N MET A 1 -43.10 59.65 -42.80
CA MET A 1 -42.50 60.80 -42.09
C MET A 1 -42.61 60.56 -40.60
N ILE A 2 -41.45 60.32 -39.97
CA ILE A 2 -41.03 60.65 -38.59
C ILE A 2 -42.00 60.29 -37.44
N ILE A 3 -41.70 59.18 -36.76
CA ILE A 3 -42.01 58.90 -35.34
C ILE A 3 -40.61 58.82 -34.69
N GLY A 4 -40.16 59.86 -33.97
CA GLY A 4 -40.19 59.93 -32.50
C GLY A 4 -39.05 59.12 -31.87
N MET A 5 -38.25 59.55 -30.91
CA MET A 5 -38.04 60.80 -30.20
C MET A 5 -36.79 60.52 -29.32
N ILE A 6 -35.82 61.43 -29.31
CA ILE A 6 -35.06 61.89 -28.12
C ILE A 6 -34.13 60.88 -27.40
N ILE A 7 -32.84 61.14 -27.63
CA ILE A 7 -31.69 60.80 -26.79
C ILE A 7 -31.85 61.45 -25.39
N SER A 8 -31.64 60.69 -24.32
CA SER A 8 -31.17 61.29 -23.06
C SER A 8 -30.13 60.39 -22.40
N ALA A 9 -28.90 60.90 -22.34
CA ALA A 9 -27.83 60.40 -21.51
C ALA A 9 -28.03 60.96 -20.10
N VAL A 10 -27.91 60.11 -19.08
CA VAL A 10 -27.66 60.56 -17.70
C VAL A 10 -26.55 59.70 -17.12
N ALA A 11 -25.37 60.29 -17.05
CA ALA A 11 -24.31 59.92 -16.12
C ALA A 11 -24.53 60.73 -14.83
N LEU A 12 -24.43 60.09 -13.66
CA LEU A 12 -24.25 60.63 -12.30
C LEU A 12 -24.20 59.40 -11.38
N GLY A 13 -23.28 59.18 -10.44
CA GLY A 13 -22.18 59.96 -9.92
C GLY A 13 -21.43 59.08 -8.89
N VAL A 14 -20.15 59.41 -8.68
CA VAL A 14 -19.31 58.88 -7.59
C VAL A 14 -19.72 59.56 -6.28
N VAL A 15 -19.67 58.85 -5.13
CA VAL A 15 -19.04 59.29 -3.85
C VAL A 15 -19.37 58.34 -2.68
N VAL A 16 -18.28 57.72 -2.17
CA VAL A 16 -17.86 57.48 -0.76
C VAL A 16 -18.88 57.03 0.30
N ALA A 17 -18.60 55.87 0.92
CA ALA A 17 -18.77 55.67 2.36
C ALA A 17 -17.75 54.66 2.92
N LEU A 18 -16.66 55.20 3.46
CA LEU A 18 -15.78 54.52 4.42
C LEU A 18 -16.56 54.31 5.73
N LEU A 19 -16.70 53.06 6.18
CA LEU A 19 -17.10 52.76 7.56
C LEU A 19 -16.09 51.80 8.21
N PRO A 20 -15.44 52.21 9.31
CA PRO A 20 -14.66 51.31 10.13
C PRO A 20 -15.59 50.49 11.05
N SER A 21 -15.64 49.18 10.86
CA SER A 21 -16.34 48.31 11.81
C SER A 21 -15.49 48.11 13.08
N LYS A 22 -16.04 48.58 14.20
CA LYS A 22 -15.49 48.48 15.55
C LYS A 22 -15.15 47.04 15.93
N LYS A 23 -13.90 46.83 16.32
CA LYS A 23 -13.47 45.69 17.15
C LYS A 23 -14.31 45.64 18.43
N LYS A 24 -15.13 44.60 18.59
CA LYS A 24 -15.57 44.11 19.91
C LYS A 24 -14.79 42.84 20.22
N GLY A 25 -13.83 42.96 21.14
CA GLY A 25 -13.15 41.82 21.73
C GLY A 25 -14.15 40.96 22.50
N ARG A 26 -14.15 39.66 22.20
CA ARG A 26 -14.78 38.65 23.06
C ARG A 26 -13.78 37.52 23.31
N VAL A 27 -13.24 37.57 24.51
CA VAL A 27 -12.60 36.53 25.35
C VAL A 27 -12.39 35.17 24.66
N ARG A 28 -11.10 34.86 24.42
CA ARG A 28 -10.60 33.50 24.15
C ARG A 28 -10.90 32.62 25.37
N LYS A 29 -11.80 31.64 25.24
CA LYS A 29 -11.84 30.48 26.12
C LYS A 29 -10.76 29.50 25.67
N THR A 30 -9.68 29.43 26.42
CA THR A 30 -8.66 28.39 26.34
C THR A 30 -9.29 27.04 26.69
N LYS A 31 -9.61 26.25 25.66
CA LYS A 31 -9.92 24.83 25.84
C LYS A 31 -8.61 24.07 25.85
N VAL A 32 -8.17 23.69 27.05
CA VAL A 32 -7.08 22.76 27.29
C VAL A 32 -7.41 21.46 26.52
N LYS A 33 -6.72 21.22 25.40
CA LYS A 33 -6.72 19.93 24.73
C LYS A 33 -5.75 19.04 25.49
N SER A 34 -6.27 17.95 26.06
CA SER A 34 -5.45 16.89 26.63
C SER A 34 -4.50 16.37 25.55
N SER A 35 -3.21 16.53 25.81
CA SER A 35 -2.14 15.94 25.03
C SER A 35 -2.15 14.44 25.29
N SER A 36 -2.91 13.67 24.50
CA SER A 36 -2.59 12.27 24.32
C SER A 36 -1.33 12.21 23.46
N THR A 37 -0.20 11.98 24.10
CA THR A 37 1.08 11.68 23.47
C THR A 37 0.88 10.46 22.59
N LYS A 38 0.55 10.68 21.32
CA LYS A 38 0.55 9.65 20.29
C LYS A 38 2.01 9.28 20.12
N VAL A 39 2.38 8.14 20.69
CA VAL A 39 3.70 7.52 20.55
C VAL A 39 4.02 7.49 19.05
N GLN A 40 4.88 8.42 18.63
CA GLN A 40 5.39 8.48 17.27
C GLN A 40 6.26 7.23 17.11
N ARG A 41 5.73 6.25 16.38
CA ARG A 41 6.55 5.14 15.90
C ARG A 41 7.65 5.74 15.03
N PRO A 42 8.91 5.32 15.19
CA PRO A 42 10.02 5.93 14.48
C PRO A 42 9.78 5.80 12.98
N HIS A 43 9.82 6.93 12.28
CA HIS A 43 9.80 6.99 10.84
C HIS A 43 11.07 6.29 10.36
N SER A 44 10.94 5.02 9.98
CA SER A 44 11.99 4.31 9.26
C SER A 44 12.30 5.12 8.02
N SER A 45 13.51 5.64 7.92
CA SER A 45 14.08 6.21 6.72
C SER A 45 14.01 5.16 5.61
N THR A 46 12.96 5.20 4.78
CA THR A 46 12.84 4.33 3.62
C THR A 46 13.90 4.78 2.62
N GLN A 47 15.05 4.10 2.61
CA GLN A 47 15.93 4.18 1.46
C GLN A 47 15.15 3.60 0.27
N ASN A 48 14.83 4.44 -0.71
CA ASN A 48 14.21 3.98 -1.95
C ASN A 48 15.17 3.02 -2.65
N ARG A 49 14.68 1.83 -3.02
CA ARG A 49 15.44 0.82 -3.76
C ARG A 49 15.84 1.34 -5.15
N SER A 50 16.82 0.70 -5.76
CA SER A 50 17.23 0.99 -7.14
C SER A 50 16.17 0.56 -8.17
N ASP A 51 16.20 1.13 -9.38
CA ASP A 51 15.26 0.77 -10.45
C ASP A 51 15.29 -0.73 -10.79
N GLN A 52 16.46 -1.37 -10.76
CA GLN A 52 16.59 -2.82 -10.98
C GLN A 52 15.90 -3.64 -9.88
N GLU A 53 16.04 -3.24 -8.63
CA GLU A 53 15.37 -3.90 -7.50
C GLU A 53 13.86 -3.71 -7.58
N ILE A 54 13.38 -2.52 -7.97
CA ILE A 54 11.96 -2.24 -8.18
C ILE A 54 11.38 -3.14 -9.28
N LEU A 55 12.07 -3.28 -10.42
CA LEU A 55 11.66 -4.14 -11.54
C LEU A 55 11.59 -5.63 -11.17
N SER A 56 12.36 -6.06 -10.18
CA SER A 56 12.39 -7.45 -9.69
C SER A 56 11.51 -7.71 -8.45
N SER A 57 10.81 -6.67 -7.97
CA SER A 57 9.98 -6.73 -6.76
C SER A 57 8.51 -6.98 -7.08
N SER A 58 7.83 -7.71 -6.19
CA SER A 58 6.38 -7.89 -6.25
C SER A 58 5.63 -6.62 -5.84
N LEU A 59 4.43 -6.39 -6.38
CA LEU A 59 3.61 -5.21 -6.04
C LEU A 59 3.37 -5.08 -4.53
N ASP A 60 3.09 -6.19 -3.83
CA ASP A 60 2.88 -6.23 -2.38
C ASP A 60 4.06 -5.70 -1.54
N SER A 61 5.27 -5.69 -2.10
CA SER A 61 6.50 -5.30 -1.39
C SER A 61 6.98 -3.89 -1.71
N LEU A 62 6.32 -3.21 -2.64
CA LEU A 62 6.62 -1.84 -3.02
C LEU A 62 5.97 -0.86 -2.06
N SER A 63 6.71 0.18 -1.71
CA SER A 63 6.15 1.39 -1.12
C SER A 63 5.40 2.22 -2.17
N GLY A 64 4.60 3.21 -1.73
CA GLY A 64 3.91 4.12 -2.66
C GLY A 64 4.86 4.79 -3.65
N ALA A 65 5.96 5.36 -3.15
CA ALA A 65 6.96 6.02 -3.99
C ALA A 65 7.65 5.05 -4.98
N GLU A 66 7.94 3.82 -4.55
CA GLU A 66 8.50 2.81 -5.46
C GLU A 66 7.49 2.34 -6.51
N PHE A 67 6.20 2.30 -6.17
CA PHE A 67 5.14 1.98 -7.13
C PHE A 67 4.96 3.12 -8.15
N GLU A 68 4.99 4.38 -7.72
CA GLU A 68 5.04 5.54 -8.61
C GLU A 68 6.25 5.47 -9.54
N ARG A 69 7.43 5.13 -9.00
CA ARG A 69 8.66 4.94 -9.79
C ARG A 69 8.52 3.81 -10.81
N LEU A 70 7.94 2.67 -10.43
CA LEU A 70 7.68 1.55 -11.34
C LEU A 70 6.78 1.97 -12.51
N LEU A 71 5.71 2.71 -12.22
CA LEU A 71 4.82 3.23 -13.26
C LEU A 71 5.53 4.22 -14.16
N ALA A 72 6.37 5.10 -13.61
CA ALA A 72 7.15 6.03 -14.41
C ALA A 72 8.09 5.29 -15.39
N LEU A 73 8.75 4.22 -14.95
CA LEU A 73 9.57 3.37 -15.83
C LEU A 73 8.72 2.69 -16.91
N TYR A 74 7.55 2.15 -16.54
CA TYR A 74 6.62 1.52 -17.48
C TYR A 74 6.16 2.49 -18.58
N PHE A 75 5.72 3.69 -18.22
CA PHE A 75 5.25 4.68 -19.19
C PHE A 75 6.36 5.21 -20.09
N ARG A 76 7.56 5.45 -19.55
CA ARG A 76 8.73 5.84 -20.36
C ARG A 76 9.03 4.79 -21.43
N ASP A 77 8.98 3.51 -21.07
CA ASP A 77 9.25 2.43 -22.03
C ASP A 77 8.15 2.28 -23.08
N LYS A 78 6.89 2.57 -22.73
CA LYS A 78 5.79 2.66 -23.70
C LYS A 78 5.84 3.90 -24.60
N GLY A 79 6.88 4.74 -24.46
CA GLY A 79 7.13 5.89 -25.33
C GLY A 79 6.47 7.19 -24.88
N TYR A 80 6.03 7.28 -23.61
CA TYR A 80 5.54 8.53 -23.03
C TYR A 80 6.68 9.37 -22.44
N GLU A 81 6.59 10.69 -22.55
CA GLU A 81 7.36 11.57 -21.67
C GLU A 81 6.71 11.53 -20.27
N VAL A 82 7.51 11.41 -19.21
CA VAL A 82 7.01 11.28 -17.83
C VAL A 82 7.63 12.32 -16.91
N LYS A 83 6.77 13.15 -16.30
CA LYS A 83 7.12 14.12 -15.27
C LYS A 83 6.61 13.63 -13.92
N GLU A 84 7.54 13.38 -13.00
CA GLU A 84 7.24 12.98 -11.62
C GLU A 84 6.94 14.25 -10.82
N VAL A 85 5.67 14.49 -10.50
CA VAL A 85 5.21 15.76 -9.90
C VAL A 85 4.93 15.62 -8.40
N GLY A 86 4.68 14.41 -7.89
CA GLY A 86 4.33 14.16 -6.48
C GLY A 86 5.48 14.23 -5.45
N ILE A 87 6.69 14.61 -5.86
CA ILE A 87 7.87 14.68 -4.96
C ILE A 87 7.82 15.99 -4.17
N GLY A 88 7.02 16.04 -3.10
CA GLY A 88 6.95 17.23 -2.24
C GLY A 88 5.62 17.47 -1.52
N GLY A 89 4.61 16.63 -1.77
CA GLY A 89 3.38 16.56 -0.97
C GLY A 89 2.42 17.76 -1.13
N LYS A 90 2.62 18.62 -2.13
CA LYS A 90 1.76 19.80 -2.38
C LYS A 90 0.88 19.66 -3.62
N ASP A 91 1.02 18.58 -4.37
CA ASP A 91 0.54 18.49 -5.76
C ASP A 91 -0.92 18.02 -5.86
N GLY A 92 -1.59 17.85 -4.71
CA GLY A 92 -3.06 17.84 -4.62
C GLY A 92 -3.76 16.63 -5.23
N GLY A 93 -3.03 15.56 -5.57
CA GLY A 93 -3.62 14.33 -6.13
C GLY A 93 -3.11 13.93 -7.52
N VAL A 94 -1.98 14.47 -7.98
CA VAL A 94 -1.29 13.96 -9.19
C VAL A 94 0.10 13.50 -8.78
N ASP A 95 0.44 12.27 -9.11
CA ASP A 95 1.74 11.67 -8.80
C ASP A 95 2.66 11.75 -10.03
N LEU A 96 2.12 11.45 -11.22
CA LEU A 96 2.81 11.57 -12.51
C LEU A 96 2.00 12.37 -13.52
N VAL A 97 2.68 13.08 -14.41
CA VAL A 97 2.11 13.61 -15.65
C VAL A 97 2.78 12.89 -16.81
N ILE A 98 1.99 12.17 -17.61
CA ILE A 98 2.47 11.47 -18.80
C ILE A 98 2.00 12.20 -20.05
N ILE A 99 2.87 12.29 -21.06
CA ILE A 99 2.62 12.98 -22.32
C ILE A 99 2.82 12.00 -23.46
N ASP A 100 1.80 11.84 -24.30
CA ASP A 100 1.89 10.97 -25.46
C ASP A 100 2.69 11.61 -26.61
N GLN A 101 2.89 10.87 -27.71
CA GLN A 101 3.62 11.36 -28.88
C GLN A 101 2.91 12.53 -29.62
N ARG A 102 1.62 12.75 -29.33
CA ARG A 102 0.80 13.83 -29.90
C ARG A 102 0.79 15.07 -29.00
N GLY A 103 1.42 15.00 -27.83
CA GLY A 103 1.45 16.08 -26.84
C GLY A 103 0.27 16.10 -25.87
N GLU A 104 -0.62 15.09 -25.90
CA GLU A 104 -1.75 14.98 -24.98
C GLU A 104 -1.26 14.60 -23.58
N LYS A 105 -1.60 15.43 -22.59
CA LYS A 105 -1.20 15.24 -21.20
C LYS A 105 -2.28 14.49 -20.40
N THR A 106 -1.83 13.46 -19.69
CA THR A 106 -2.64 12.67 -18.76
C THR A 106 -2.10 12.81 -17.34
N ALA A 107 -2.96 13.21 -16.41
CA ALA A 107 -2.64 13.21 -14.98
C ALA A 107 -2.84 11.80 -14.42
N VAL A 108 -1.82 11.27 -13.74
CA VAL A 108 -1.84 9.93 -13.15
C VAL A 108 -1.78 10.03 -11.63
N GLN A 109 -2.74 9.41 -10.95
CA GLN A 109 -2.68 9.14 -9.52
C GLN A 109 -2.38 7.65 -9.31
N ALA A 110 -1.41 7.33 -8.47
CA ALA A 110 -1.02 5.99 -8.11
C ALA A 110 -1.32 5.71 -6.63
N LYS A 111 -1.97 4.58 -6.32
CA LYS A 111 -2.19 4.12 -4.94
C LYS A 111 -1.71 2.68 -4.79
N CYS A 112 -0.67 2.48 -3.98
CA CYS A 112 -0.18 1.14 -3.64
C CYS A 112 -0.81 0.69 -2.32
N TYR A 113 -1.97 0.03 -2.39
CA TYR A 113 -2.72 -0.46 -1.24
C TYR A 113 -2.81 -1.98 -1.20
N ALA A 114 -2.96 -2.53 0.01
CA ALA A 114 -3.25 -3.95 0.19
C ALA A 114 -4.67 -4.29 -0.27
N ASN A 115 -4.92 -5.54 -0.66
CA ASN A 115 -6.20 -5.99 -1.27
C ASN A 115 -7.47 -5.67 -0.47
N HIS A 116 -7.37 -5.56 0.86
CA HIS A 116 -8.50 -5.25 1.74
C HIS A 116 -8.78 -3.74 1.87
N ASN A 117 -7.89 -2.88 1.36
CA ASN A 117 -8.02 -1.43 1.42
C ASN A 117 -8.31 -0.88 0.02
N THR A 118 -9.56 -0.50 -0.23
CA THR A 118 -10.00 -0.04 -1.54
C THR A 118 -9.91 1.48 -1.69
N VAL A 119 -9.77 1.94 -2.92
CA VAL A 119 -9.71 3.38 -3.22
C VAL A 119 -11.11 3.99 -3.18
N GLY A 120 -11.24 5.05 -2.39
CA GLY A 120 -12.49 5.78 -2.19
C GLY A 120 -12.73 6.89 -3.20
N VAL A 121 -13.96 7.39 -3.20
CA VAL A 121 -14.43 8.49 -4.06
C VAL A 121 -13.57 9.75 -3.97
N GLN A 122 -13.06 10.05 -2.78
CA GLN A 122 -12.25 11.24 -2.54
C GLN A 122 -11.03 11.30 -3.47
N THR A 123 -10.35 10.17 -3.71
CA THR A 123 -9.18 10.11 -4.59
C THR A 123 -9.54 10.44 -6.04
N VAL A 124 -10.71 10.01 -6.51
CA VAL A 124 -11.20 10.35 -7.86
C VAL A 124 -11.44 11.86 -7.97
N ARG A 125 -12.10 12.46 -6.96
CA ARG A 125 -12.38 13.91 -6.92
C ARG A 125 -11.11 14.74 -6.86
N GLU A 126 -10.14 14.32 -6.05
CA GLU A 126 -8.83 14.96 -5.93
C GLU A 126 -8.12 14.98 -7.29
N LEU A 127 -8.02 13.82 -7.96
CA LEU A 127 -7.40 13.73 -9.29
C LEU A 127 -8.12 14.61 -10.34
N VAL A 128 -9.45 14.58 -10.37
CA VAL A 128 -10.27 15.40 -11.30
C VAL A 128 -10.07 16.90 -11.05
N GLY A 129 -9.88 17.31 -9.80
CA GLY A 129 -9.55 18.69 -9.44
C GLY A 129 -8.13 19.06 -9.85
N ALA A 130 -7.17 18.22 -9.47
CA ALA A 130 -5.74 18.50 -9.58
C ALA A 130 -5.21 18.45 -11.03
N LYS A 131 -5.82 17.68 -11.94
CA LYS A 131 -5.36 17.57 -13.33
C LYS A 131 -5.24 18.92 -14.05
N ARG A 132 -6.08 19.91 -13.69
CA ARG A 132 -6.05 21.26 -14.26
C ARG A 132 -4.80 22.04 -13.88
N ASN A 133 -4.19 21.76 -12.73
CA ASN A 133 -2.97 22.42 -12.29
C ASN A 133 -1.75 22.03 -13.14
N HIS A 134 -1.88 20.97 -13.95
CA HIS A 134 -0.84 20.42 -14.80
C HIS A 134 -1.21 20.46 -16.29
N ASP A 135 -2.24 21.22 -16.67
CA ASP A 135 -2.80 21.29 -18.02
C ASP A 135 -3.16 19.91 -18.61
N CYS A 136 -3.55 18.97 -17.75
CA CYS A 136 -3.91 17.62 -18.18
C CYS A 136 -5.38 17.56 -18.56
N ILE A 137 -5.64 17.03 -19.76
CA ILE A 137 -6.99 16.84 -20.29
C ILE A 137 -7.53 15.49 -19.80
N LEU A 138 -6.67 14.47 -19.86
CA LEU A 138 -6.98 13.10 -19.48
C LEU A 138 -6.55 12.82 -18.04
N SER A 139 -7.13 11.78 -17.46
CA SER A 139 -6.87 11.37 -16.08
C SER A 139 -6.91 9.85 -15.96
N LEU A 140 -5.90 9.30 -15.28
CA LEU A 140 -5.72 7.87 -15.05
C LEU A 140 -5.48 7.60 -13.55
N LEU A 141 -6.28 6.73 -12.95
CA LEU A 141 -6.07 6.25 -11.59
C LEU A 141 -5.53 4.82 -11.62
N VAL A 142 -4.38 4.57 -11.00
CA VAL A 142 -3.75 3.24 -10.94
C VAL A 142 -3.70 2.78 -9.49
N THR A 143 -4.23 1.60 -9.19
CA THR A 143 -4.14 1.00 -7.86
C THR A 143 -3.82 -0.50 -7.88
N THR A 144 -3.05 -0.96 -6.89
CA THR A 144 -2.79 -2.40 -6.68
C THR A 144 -3.96 -3.12 -6.00
N SER A 145 -4.89 -2.38 -5.37
CA SER A 145 -6.12 -2.89 -4.75
C SER A 145 -7.30 -2.82 -5.73
N ASP A 146 -8.53 -2.77 -5.22
CA ASP A 146 -9.72 -2.38 -5.99
C ASP A 146 -10.19 -0.96 -5.64
N LEU A 147 -11.13 -0.43 -6.41
CA LEU A 147 -11.91 0.77 -6.11
C LEU A 147 -13.23 0.39 -5.45
N THR A 148 -13.75 1.27 -4.58
CA THR A 148 -15.13 1.15 -4.11
C THR A 148 -16.13 1.33 -5.26
N GLU A 149 -17.31 0.69 -5.20
CA GLU A 149 -18.34 0.83 -6.23
C GLU A 149 -18.79 2.28 -6.49
N PRO A 150 -18.96 3.15 -5.46
CA PRO A 150 -19.20 4.57 -5.70
C PRO A 150 -18.04 5.27 -6.42
N ALA A 151 -16.79 4.88 -6.14
CA ALA A 151 -15.63 5.45 -6.82
C ALA A 151 -15.56 5.04 -8.29
N LYS A 152 -15.91 3.78 -8.64
CA LYS A 152 -16.00 3.32 -10.04
C LYS A 152 -17.04 4.12 -10.82
N LYS A 153 -18.26 4.26 -10.28
CA LYS A 153 -19.34 5.06 -10.88
C LYS A 153 -18.91 6.51 -11.11
N GLU A 154 -18.23 7.09 -10.13
CA GLU A 154 -17.78 8.47 -10.22
C GLU A 154 -16.60 8.65 -11.20
N ALA A 155 -15.69 7.67 -11.27
CA ALA A 155 -14.63 7.64 -12.26
C ALA A 155 -15.21 7.60 -13.69
N GLU A 156 -16.21 6.75 -13.93
CA GLU A 156 -16.93 6.69 -15.21
C GLU A 156 -17.62 8.02 -15.55
N GLN A 157 -18.32 8.61 -14.57
CA GLN A 157 -19.00 9.90 -14.74
C GLN A 157 -18.02 11.02 -15.16
N PHE A 158 -16.83 11.06 -14.57
CA PHE A 158 -15.81 12.08 -14.87
C PHE A 158 -14.82 11.66 -15.96
N LYS A 159 -15.03 10.50 -16.60
CA LYS A 159 -14.12 9.94 -17.62
C LYS A 159 -12.68 9.82 -17.12
N VAL A 160 -12.54 9.31 -15.90
CA VAL A 160 -11.26 8.91 -15.32
C VAL A 160 -11.03 7.45 -15.67
N ASP A 161 -10.01 7.18 -16.48
CA ASP A 161 -9.58 5.81 -16.74
C ASP A 161 -9.00 5.22 -15.45
N TYR A 162 -9.16 3.93 -15.22
CA TYR A 162 -8.60 3.30 -14.03
C TYR A 162 -8.06 1.90 -14.29
N TRP A 163 -6.91 1.60 -13.68
CA TRP A 163 -6.34 0.26 -13.62
C TRP A 163 -6.34 -0.20 -12.17
N HIS A 164 -6.85 -1.41 -11.92
CA HIS A 164 -6.99 -1.94 -10.57
C HIS A 164 -6.64 -3.42 -10.53
N GLY A 165 -6.12 -3.88 -9.39
CA GLY A 165 -5.81 -5.28 -9.09
C GLY A 165 -5.13 -6.02 -10.24
N ALA A 166 -5.81 -7.06 -10.74
CA ALA A 166 -5.29 -7.96 -11.78
C ALA A 166 -4.96 -7.25 -13.10
N LEU A 167 -5.65 -6.15 -13.45
CA LEU A 167 -5.38 -5.42 -14.68
C LEU A 167 -4.00 -4.75 -14.64
N VAL A 168 -3.60 -4.23 -13.48
CA VAL A 168 -2.25 -3.65 -13.29
C VAL A 168 -1.20 -4.75 -13.45
N GLU A 169 -1.38 -5.89 -12.80
CA GLU A 169 -0.47 -7.02 -12.94
C GLU A 169 -0.37 -7.51 -14.40
N GLN A 170 -1.49 -7.60 -15.12
CA GLN A 170 -1.50 -8.04 -16.51
C GLN A 170 -0.69 -7.09 -17.40
N LYS A 171 -0.90 -5.77 -17.24
CA LYS A 171 -0.16 -4.74 -18.01
C LYS A 171 1.34 -4.76 -17.69
N LEU A 172 1.70 -4.96 -16.43
CA LEU A 172 3.11 -5.03 -16.04
C LEU A 172 3.75 -6.35 -16.49
N LYS A 173 3.04 -7.48 -16.48
CA LYS A 173 3.55 -8.76 -17.00
C LYS A 173 3.80 -8.70 -18.50
N SER A 174 2.91 -8.06 -19.27
CA SER A 174 3.10 -7.89 -20.72
C SER A 174 4.19 -6.89 -21.12
N TRP A 175 4.79 -6.21 -20.13
CA TRP A 175 5.90 -5.29 -20.36
C TRP A 175 7.26 -6.00 -20.47
N GLU A 176 7.36 -7.27 -20.05
CA GLU A 176 8.58 -8.10 -20.08
C GLU A 176 9.74 -7.64 -19.18
N LYS A 177 9.93 -6.33 -18.97
CA LYS A 177 10.97 -5.77 -18.08
C LYS A 177 10.67 -5.93 -16.60
N TRP A 178 9.39 -6.01 -16.22
CA TRP A 178 8.98 -6.29 -14.86
C TRP A 178 8.91 -7.80 -14.63
N GLN A 179 9.86 -8.31 -13.85
CA GLN A 179 10.04 -9.74 -13.58
C GLN A 179 10.09 -9.97 -12.07
N PRO A 180 8.94 -9.94 -11.37
CA PRO A 180 8.91 -10.05 -9.92
C PRO A 180 9.42 -11.43 -9.50
N THR A 181 10.53 -11.45 -8.75
CA THR A 181 11.06 -12.69 -8.20
C THR A 181 10.16 -13.13 -7.04
N ASN A 182 9.45 -14.25 -7.23
CA ASN A 182 8.51 -14.74 -6.21
C ASN A 182 9.27 -15.42 -5.07
N LYS A 183 9.93 -14.63 -4.22
CA LYS A 183 10.56 -15.11 -2.98
C LYS A 183 9.52 -15.67 -2.00
N LYS A 184 8.25 -15.21 -2.06
CA LYS A 184 7.13 -15.74 -1.25
C LYS A 184 6.85 -17.22 -1.54
N LYS A 185 6.87 -17.67 -2.81
CA LYS A 185 6.76 -19.10 -3.14
C LYS A 185 7.88 -19.95 -2.53
N LYS A 186 9.13 -19.45 -2.50
CA LYS A 186 10.24 -20.15 -1.84
C LYS A 186 10.10 -20.18 -0.31
N ALA A 187 9.73 -19.06 0.32
CA ALA A 187 9.56 -19.00 1.77
C ALA A 187 8.37 -19.86 2.26
N GLN A 188 7.29 -19.92 1.49
CA GLN A 188 6.13 -20.77 1.81
C GLN A 188 6.46 -22.25 1.58
N ALA A 189 7.12 -22.60 0.47
CA ALA A 189 7.56 -23.98 0.23
C ALA A 189 8.54 -24.48 1.31
N VAL A 190 9.44 -23.62 1.80
CA VAL A 190 10.33 -23.97 2.92
C VAL A 190 9.53 -24.14 4.22
N LYS A 191 8.55 -23.29 4.51
CA LYS A 191 7.69 -23.46 5.70
C LYS A 191 6.86 -24.74 5.65
N ASP A 192 6.27 -25.06 4.50
CA ASP A 192 5.44 -26.25 4.32
C ASP A 192 6.29 -27.54 4.36
N THR A 193 7.55 -27.48 3.92
CA THR A 193 8.51 -28.59 4.03
C THR A 193 8.94 -28.82 5.47
N VAL A 194 9.30 -27.75 6.19
CA VAL A 194 9.69 -27.83 7.62
C VAL A 194 8.51 -28.32 8.48
N GLN A 195 7.28 -27.89 8.21
CA GLN A 195 6.10 -28.38 8.92
C GLN A 195 5.84 -29.87 8.67
N ASN A 196 6.00 -30.36 7.43
CA ASN A 196 5.87 -31.78 7.13
C ASN A 196 6.96 -32.64 7.77
N GLU A 197 8.21 -32.16 7.83
CA GLU A 197 9.30 -32.86 8.51
C GLU A 197 9.11 -32.90 10.04
N VAL A 198 8.63 -31.80 10.63
CA VAL A 198 8.28 -31.74 12.07
C VAL A 198 7.10 -32.67 12.39
N GLN A 199 6.10 -32.77 11.52
CA GLN A 199 4.94 -33.63 11.73
C GLN A 199 5.28 -35.13 11.56
N ARG A 200 6.17 -35.48 10.62
CA ARG A 200 6.67 -36.87 10.48
C ARG A 200 7.50 -37.32 11.68
N SER A 201 8.37 -36.44 12.18
CA SER A 201 9.16 -36.73 13.38
C SER A 201 8.28 -36.85 14.63
N GLN A 202 7.24 -36.02 14.78
CA GLN A 202 6.25 -36.16 15.86
C GLN A 202 5.39 -37.43 15.78
N ALA A 203 5.04 -37.89 14.56
CA ALA A 203 4.34 -39.16 14.37
C ALA A 203 5.21 -40.37 14.73
N GLN A 204 6.52 -40.34 14.43
CA GLN A 204 7.48 -41.36 14.86
C GLN A 204 7.67 -41.38 16.38
N VAL A 205 7.69 -40.22 17.04
CA VAL A 205 7.74 -40.14 18.51
C VAL A 205 6.45 -40.67 19.15
N SER A 206 5.30 -40.49 18.48
CA SER A 206 4.01 -41.01 18.95
C SER A 206 3.88 -42.52 18.82
N ALA A 207 4.65 -43.17 17.95
CA ALA A 207 4.73 -44.63 17.87
C ALA A 207 5.57 -45.25 19.00
N THR A 208 6.34 -44.46 19.75
CA THR A 208 7.08 -44.91 20.95
C THR A 208 6.25 -44.80 22.25
N LYS A 209 4.94 -44.50 22.15
CA LYS A 209 4.03 -44.17 23.28
C LYS A 209 3.82 -45.25 24.33
N GLU A 210 4.35 -46.46 24.19
CA GLU A 210 4.05 -47.56 25.14
C GLU A 210 4.86 -47.51 26.44
N ALA A 211 5.80 -46.57 26.60
CA ALA A 211 6.53 -46.41 27.86
C ALA A 211 6.57 -44.95 28.32
N ILE A 212 5.55 -44.53 29.05
CA ILE A 212 5.54 -43.27 29.80
C ILE A 212 6.14 -43.52 31.20
N CYS A 213 7.09 -42.71 31.61
CA CYS A 213 7.68 -42.76 32.95
C CYS A 213 6.70 -42.22 34.00
N THR A 214 6.85 -42.61 35.27
CA THR A 214 6.05 -42.08 36.39
C THR A 214 6.12 -40.55 36.55
N CYS A 215 7.15 -39.89 36.01
CA CYS A 215 7.27 -38.42 35.99
C CYS A 215 6.54 -37.75 34.81
N GLY A 216 5.78 -38.51 34.01
CA GLY A 216 5.03 -38.02 32.83
C GLY A 216 5.87 -37.81 31.58
N SER A 217 7.19 -38.03 31.62
CA SER A 217 8.08 -37.91 30.46
C SER A 217 8.17 -39.25 29.69
N PRO A 218 8.41 -39.23 28.37
CA PRO A 218 8.57 -40.46 27.59
C PRO A 218 9.85 -41.21 28.01
N MET A 219 9.79 -42.54 28.00
CA MET A 219 10.97 -43.39 28.16
C MET A 219 11.62 -43.65 26.79
N VAL A 220 12.94 -43.66 26.76
CA VAL A 220 13.75 -43.83 25.55
C VAL A 220 14.66 -45.04 25.76
N THR A 221 14.82 -45.87 24.72
CA THR A 221 15.72 -47.03 24.75
C THR A 221 17.17 -46.58 24.81
N ARG A 222 17.92 -47.07 25.79
CA ARG A 222 19.36 -46.83 26.00
C ARG A 222 20.08 -48.17 26.13
N LYS A 223 21.39 -48.19 25.85
CA LYS A 223 22.23 -49.38 26.02
C LYS A 223 22.95 -49.32 27.37
N GLY A 224 22.83 -50.37 28.17
CA GLY A 224 23.56 -50.53 29.43
C GLY A 224 25.02 -50.89 29.21
N ARG A 225 25.81 -50.89 30.29
CA ARG A 225 27.23 -51.27 30.29
C ARG A 225 27.47 -52.69 29.78
N GLU A 226 26.50 -53.59 29.98
CA GLU A 226 26.50 -54.98 29.50
C GLU A 226 25.94 -55.12 28.07
N GLY A 227 25.65 -54.01 27.36
CA GLY A 227 25.11 -54.03 26.00
C GLY A 227 23.60 -54.31 25.87
N LYS A 228 22.94 -54.77 26.94
CA LYS A 228 21.49 -55.00 26.96
C LYS A 228 20.71 -53.68 26.86
N PRO A 229 19.65 -53.60 26.04
CA PRO A 229 18.79 -52.42 25.96
C PRO A 229 17.92 -52.30 27.22
N PHE A 230 17.72 -51.07 27.70
CA PHE A 230 16.76 -50.75 28.75
C PHE A 230 16.06 -49.42 28.43
N LEU A 231 14.86 -49.23 28.93
CA LEU A 231 14.13 -47.96 28.83
C LEU A 231 14.56 -47.06 29.96
N GLY A 232 15.07 -45.87 29.65
CA GLY A 232 15.40 -44.82 30.61
C GLY A 232 14.57 -43.56 30.39
N CYS A 233 14.24 -42.83 31.45
CA CYS A 233 13.51 -41.57 31.32
C CYS A 233 14.28 -40.56 30.43
N SER A 234 13.55 -39.88 29.53
CA SER A 234 14.11 -38.80 28.69
C SER A 234 14.70 -37.64 29.50
N THR A 235 14.22 -37.41 30.73
CA THR A 235 14.60 -36.29 31.61
C THR A 235 15.76 -36.61 32.57
N PHE A 236 16.52 -37.70 32.33
CA PHE A 236 17.77 -37.97 33.07
C PHE A 236 18.74 -36.78 32.92
N PRO A 237 19.42 -36.30 33.99
CA PRO A 237 19.61 -36.92 35.30
C PRO A 237 18.55 -36.58 36.36
N LYS A 238 17.56 -35.73 36.03
CA LYS A 238 16.52 -35.27 36.98
C LYS A 238 15.54 -36.38 37.35
N CYS A 239 15.29 -37.31 36.43
CA CYS A 239 14.57 -38.56 36.69
C CYS A 239 15.48 -39.74 36.33
N ARG A 240 15.74 -40.62 37.29
CA ARG A 240 16.65 -41.78 37.12
C ARG A 240 15.91 -43.11 36.99
N GLN A 241 14.61 -43.07 36.72
CA GLN A 241 13.79 -44.27 36.56
C GLN A 241 14.20 -45.04 35.30
N THR A 242 14.31 -46.36 35.44
CA THR A 242 14.63 -47.29 34.37
C THR A 242 13.64 -48.45 34.37
N ARG A 243 13.42 -49.06 33.21
CA ARG A 243 12.60 -50.27 33.03
C ARG A 243 13.36 -51.22 32.10
N SER A 244 13.40 -52.50 32.43
CA SER A 244 13.96 -53.51 31.53
C SER A 244 13.06 -53.64 30.30
N VAL A 245 13.69 -53.77 29.13
CA VAL A 245 13.03 -54.17 27.88
C VAL A 245 13.02 -55.67 27.80
#